data_AF-A0A822C1K6-F1
#
_entry.id   AF-A0A822C1K6-F1
#
_cell.length_a   1.000
_cell.length_b   1.000
_cell.length_c   1.000
_cell.angle_alpha   90.00
_cell.angle_beta   90.00
_cell.angle_gamma   90.00
#
_symmetry.space_group_name_H-M   'P 1'
#
loop_
_entity.id
_entity.type
_entity.pdbx_description
1 polymer ?
#
loop_
_entity_poly.entity_id
_entity_poly.type
_entity_poly.pdbx_seq_one_letter_code
_entity_poly.pdbx_strand_id
1 'polypeptide(L)'
;IYSIENYPLYLHFMNNNNNCETKLYYHGCPYSSVQSIIHYGLHSSNASNYGCDQFENRSIGSICLTRDILNSHLYGTRRSTDGKHYLFVVELAKYDLKNDFILLTNNDTYLALPTYLIVYQRRNNFD
;
A
#
# COMPACT_ATOMS: atom_id res chain seq x y z
N ILE A 1 11.95 9.86 2.89
CA ILE A 1 10.54 9.56 3.23
C ILE A 1 9.77 10.85 2.96
N TYR A 2 8.64 10.78 2.26
CA TYR A 2 7.83 11.94 1.88
C TYR A 2 6.47 11.83 2.56
N SER A 3 5.99 12.91 3.18
CA SER A 3 4.61 13.01 3.67
C SER A 3 3.66 13.20 2.50
N ILE A 4 2.46 12.65 2.61
CA ILE A 4 1.39 12.80 1.62
C ILE A 4 0.28 13.62 2.27
N GLU A 5 0.03 14.80 1.71
CA GLU A 5 -1.05 15.69 2.17
C GLU A 5 -2.15 15.69 1.13
N ASN A 6 -3.08 14.74 1.24
CA ASN A 6 -4.29 14.69 0.40
C ASN A 6 -5.52 14.89 1.28
N TYR A 7 -5.93 16.15 1.44
CA TYR A 7 -7.03 16.55 2.31
C TYR A 7 -8.38 15.89 1.95
N PRO A 8 -8.76 15.77 0.65
CA PRO A 8 -9.94 15.00 0.27
C PRO A 8 -9.91 13.52 0.73
N LEU A 9 -8.80 12.82 0.55
CA LEU A 9 -8.66 11.43 1.01
C LEU A 9 -8.70 11.33 2.54
N TYR A 10 -8.05 12.26 3.23
CA TYR A 10 -8.07 12.33 4.69
C TYR A 10 -9.49 12.51 5.23
N LEU A 11 -10.27 13.45 4.67
CA LEU A 11 -11.66 13.64 5.07
C LEU A 11 -12.51 12.40 4.79
N HIS A 12 -12.32 11.76 3.63
CA HIS A 12 -13.02 10.53 3.29
C HIS A 12 -12.70 9.41 4.29
N PHE A 13 -11.43 9.24 4.65
CA PHE A 13 -10.99 8.28 5.66
C PHE A 13 -11.60 8.60 7.04
N MET A 14 -11.51 9.84 7.50
CA MET A 14 -12.03 10.24 8.82
C MET A 14 -13.55 10.08 8.93
N ASN A 15 -14.30 10.36 7.87
CA ASN A 15 -15.76 10.17 7.87
C ASN A 15 -16.17 8.69 7.96
N ASN A 16 -15.32 7.78 7.51
CA ASN A 16 -15.58 6.33 7.56
C ASN A 16 -14.89 5.65 8.77
N ASN A 17 -13.94 6.33 9.40
CA ASN A 17 -13.26 5.88 10.61
C ASN A 17 -14.11 6.23 11.84
N ASN A 18 -15.07 5.36 12.17
CA ASN A 18 -16.01 5.51 13.30
C ASN A 18 -15.33 5.38 14.68
N ASN A 19 -14.33 6.21 14.98
CA ASN A 19 -13.47 6.12 16.17
C ASN A 19 -12.77 4.76 16.32
N CYS A 20 -12.38 4.13 15.21
CA CYS A 20 -11.57 2.93 15.26
C CYS A 20 -10.12 3.32 15.61
N GLU A 21 -9.43 2.46 16.36
CA GLU A 21 -7.98 2.53 16.44
C GLU A 21 -7.39 2.31 15.03
N THR A 22 -6.46 3.18 14.62
CA THR A 22 -5.75 3.05 13.35
C THR A 22 -4.44 2.30 13.55
N LYS A 23 -4.09 1.45 12.59
CA LYS A 23 -2.80 0.73 12.57
C LYS A 23 -2.06 1.03 11.28
N LEU A 24 -0.73 1.05 11.37
CA LEU A 24 0.15 1.26 10.23
C LEU A 24 0.46 -0.05 9.51
N TYR A 25 0.32 0.00 8.20
CA TYR A 25 0.69 -1.06 7.25
C TYR A 25 1.53 -0.48 6.11
N TYR A 26 2.12 -1.38 5.34
CA TYR A 26 2.97 -1.09 4.20
C TYR A 26 2.37 -1.67 2.92
N HIS A 27 2.39 -0.90 1.85
CA HIS A 27 1.94 -1.29 0.52
C HIS A 27 3.02 -1.01 -0.52
N GLY A 28 3.61 -2.06 -1.09
CA GLY A 28 4.56 -1.95 -2.20
C GLY A 28 3.84 -1.74 -3.51
N CYS A 29 4.36 -0.86 -4.38
CA CYS A 29 3.76 -0.60 -5.68
C CYS A 29 4.84 -0.27 -6.76
N PRO A 30 4.52 -0.42 -8.05
CA PRO A 30 5.37 0.07 -9.12
C PRO A 30 5.31 1.61 -9.21
N TYR A 31 6.37 2.23 -9.77
CA TYR A 31 6.42 3.69 -9.97
C TYR A 31 5.19 4.25 -10.70
N SER A 32 4.69 3.52 -11.71
CA SER A 32 3.52 3.91 -12.49
C SER A 32 2.24 4.11 -11.67
N SER A 33 2.15 3.51 -10.49
CA SER A 33 0.98 3.60 -9.61
C SER A 33 1.10 4.71 -8.56
N VAL A 34 2.30 5.26 -8.34
CA VAL A 34 2.57 6.22 -7.25
C VAL A 34 1.69 7.45 -7.37
N GLN A 35 1.66 8.09 -8.54
CA GLN A 35 0.86 9.29 -8.76
C GLN A 35 -0.63 9.01 -8.54
N SER A 36 -1.13 7.89 -9.07
CA SER A 36 -2.54 7.51 -8.92
C SER A 36 -2.92 7.29 -7.46
N ILE A 37 -2.08 6.59 -6.69
CA ILE A 37 -2.32 6.33 -5.27
C ILE A 37 -2.30 7.63 -4.45
N ILE A 38 -1.37 8.54 -4.75
CA ILE A 38 -1.30 9.84 -4.06
C ILE A 38 -2.58 10.66 -4.28
N HIS A 39 -3.15 10.64 -5.49
CA HIS A 39 -4.31 11.48 -5.82
C HIS A 39 -5.65 10.82 -5.47
N TYR A 40 -5.77 9.51 -5.68
CA TYR A 40 -7.05 8.78 -5.62
C TYR A 40 -7.11 7.73 -4.52
N GLY A 41 -6.04 7.54 -3.75
CA GLY A 41 -5.95 6.52 -2.70
C GLY A 41 -5.66 5.13 -3.25
N LEU A 42 -5.67 4.13 -2.38
CA LEU A 42 -5.46 2.74 -2.80
C LEU A 42 -6.65 2.27 -3.65
N HIS A 43 -6.36 1.63 -4.77
CA HIS A 43 -7.36 1.01 -5.65
C HIS A 43 -6.68 -0.08 -6.47
N SER A 44 -7.39 -1.18 -6.71
CA SER A 44 -6.96 -2.21 -7.64
C SER A 44 -7.28 -1.74 -9.05
N SER A 45 -6.31 -1.17 -9.75
CA SER A 45 -6.36 -1.13 -11.20
C SER A 45 -5.76 -2.43 -11.74
N ASN A 46 -6.00 -2.80 -13.01
CA ASN A 46 -5.35 -3.96 -13.63
C ASN A 46 -3.80 -3.96 -13.51
N ALA A 47 -3.19 -2.82 -13.15
CA ALA A 47 -1.76 -2.63 -12.90
C ALA A 47 -1.28 -2.93 -11.46
N SER A 48 -2.19 -3.15 -10.49
CA SER A 48 -1.82 -3.52 -9.10
C SER A 48 -1.72 -5.04 -8.90
N ASN A 49 -1.86 -5.84 -9.97
CA ASN A 49 -1.85 -7.30 -9.92
C ASN A 49 -0.46 -7.93 -9.67
N TYR A 50 0.62 -7.14 -9.56
CA TYR A 50 1.99 -7.67 -9.60
C TYR A 50 2.58 -8.12 -8.25
N GLY A 51 1.76 -8.22 -7.20
CA GLY A 51 2.25 -8.40 -5.84
C GLY A 51 1.74 -9.63 -5.10
N CYS A 52 0.58 -10.13 -5.50
CA CYS A 52 -0.18 -11.05 -4.66
C CYS A 52 -0.25 -12.48 -5.21
N ASP A 53 0.44 -12.73 -6.33
CA ASP A 53 0.56 -14.05 -6.96
C ASP A 53 1.28 -15.08 -6.07
N GLN A 54 2.00 -14.65 -5.03
CA GLN A 54 2.61 -15.55 -4.05
C GLN A 54 1.62 -16.10 -3.00
N PHE A 55 0.40 -15.57 -2.95
CA PHE A 55 -0.70 -16.06 -2.13
C PHE A 55 -1.83 -16.55 -3.05
N GLU A 56 -1.65 -17.75 -3.60
CA GLU A 56 -2.66 -18.65 -4.20
C GLU A 56 -3.88 -17.99 -4.87
N ASN A 57 -3.87 -17.78 -6.21
CA ASN A 57 -5.02 -17.69 -7.15
C ASN A 57 -6.33 -16.92 -6.77
N ARG A 58 -6.44 -16.30 -5.59
CA ARG A 58 -7.63 -15.66 -5.01
C ARG A 58 -7.45 -14.15 -4.86
N SER A 59 -6.30 -13.63 -5.28
CA SER A 59 -5.80 -12.29 -4.97
C SER A 59 -5.76 -11.34 -6.18
N ILE A 60 -6.28 -11.78 -7.33
CA ILE A 60 -6.45 -10.94 -8.53
C ILE A 60 -7.43 -9.81 -8.18
N GLY A 61 -7.00 -8.55 -8.31
CA GLY A 61 -7.79 -7.38 -7.93
C GLY A 61 -7.85 -7.06 -6.43
N SER A 62 -6.97 -7.67 -5.61
CA SER A 62 -6.83 -7.31 -4.19
C SER A 62 -5.63 -6.41 -3.93
N ILE A 63 -5.74 -5.53 -2.93
CA ILE A 63 -4.67 -4.64 -2.47
C ILE A 63 -4.04 -5.26 -1.23
N CYS A 64 -2.74 -5.52 -1.31
CA CYS A 64 -2.03 -6.28 -0.29
C CYS A 64 -1.30 -5.32 0.65
N LEU A 65 -1.59 -5.44 1.95
CA LEU A 65 -1.04 -4.64 3.03
C LEU A 65 -0.31 -5.56 4.01
N THR A 66 0.86 -5.14 4.50
CA THR A 66 1.60 -5.91 5.52
C THR A 66 2.21 -5.01 6.58
N ARG A 67 2.38 -5.53 7.81
CA ARG A 67 3.15 -4.84 8.87
C ARG A 67 4.64 -5.08 8.75
N ASP A 68 5.05 -6.02 7.91
CA ASP A 68 6.45 -6.33 7.64
C ASP A 68 6.97 -5.50 6.46
N ILE A 69 7.71 -4.43 6.79
CA ILE A 69 8.37 -3.57 5.79
C ILE A 69 9.32 -4.37 4.89
N LEU A 70 9.99 -5.40 5.42
CA LEU A 70 10.91 -6.23 4.65
C LEU A 70 10.17 -7.15 3.70
N ASN A 71 8.93 -7.54 3.95
CA ASN A 71 8.17 -8.35 2.99
C ASN A 71 7.32 -7.49 2.05
N SER A 72 6.98 -6.26 2.44
CA SER A 72 6.17 -5.33 1.64
C SER A 72 6.66 -5.08 0.20
N HIS A 73 7.98 -5.16 -0.03
CA HIS A 73 8.59 -4.98 -1.36
C HIS A 73 8.38 -6.19 -2.28
N LEU A 74 8.26 -7.40 -1.72
CA LEU A 74 7.95 -8.61 -2.48
C LEU A 74 6.55 -8.52 -3.09
N TYR A 75 5.66 -7.71 -2.48
CA TYR A 75 4.24 -7.64 -2.81
C TYR A 75 3.85 -6.48 -3.72
N GLY A 76 4.78 -5.94 -4.51
CA GLY A 76 4.42 -4.93 -5.52
C GLY A 76 5.57 -4.19 -6.18
N THR A 77 6.83 -4.53 -5.88
CA THR A 77 7.99 -3.90 -6.51
C THR A 77 8.70 -4.86 -7.47
N ARG A 78 8.09 -5.13 -8.65
CA ARG A 78 8.97 -5.33 -9.81
C ARG A 78 9.79 -4.04 -9.95
N ARG A 79 11.12 -4.17 -10.07
CA ARG A 79 12.02 -3.01 -10.18
C ARG A 79 11.40 -2.02 -11.15
N SER A 80 11.13 -0.81 -10.68
CA SER A 80 10.82 0.29 -11.57
C SER A 80 12.00 0.48 -12.51
N THR A 81 11.77 1.00 -13.71
CA THR A 81 12.84 1.17 -14.72
C THR A 81 14.00 2.03 -14.21
N ASP A 82 13.78 2.84 -13.17
CA ASP A 82 14.78 3.68 -12.51
C ASP A 82 15.54 2.97 -11.36
N GLY A 83 15.28 1.67 -11.14
CA GLY A 83 15.94 0.86 -10.12
C GLY A 83 15.48 1.12 -8.68
N LYS A 84 14.43 1.92 -8.47
CA LYS A 84 13.90 2.26 -7.14
C LYS A 84 12.70 1.40 -6.76
N HIS A 85 12.49 1.30 -5.46
CA HIS A 85 11.35 0.68 -4.81
C HIS A 85 10.49 1.77 -4.17
N TYR A 86 9.17 1.62 -4.32
CA TYR A 86 8.18 2.58 -3.83
C TYR A 86 7.26 1.88 -2.85
N LEU A 87 7.17 2.44 -1.66
CA LEU A 87 6.42 1.85 -0.57
C LEU A 87 5.57 2.89 0.14
N PHE A 88 4.27 2.68 0.16
CA PHE A 88 3.35 3.50 0.94
C PHE A 88 3.27 2.98 2.37
N VAL A 89 3.32 3.89 3.34
CA VAL A 89 2.84 3.67 4.70
C VAL A 89 1.36 4.06 4.69
N VAL A 90 0.52 3.17 5.21
CA VAL A 90 -0.93 3.23 5.12
C VAL A 90 -1.51 3.13 6.52
N GLU A 91 -2.30 4.12 6.91
CA GLU A 91 -3.17 4.03 8.08
C GLU A 91 -4.42 3.25 7.71
N LEU A 92 -4.71 2.18 8.45
CA LEU A 92 -5.89 1.36 8.23
C LEU A 92 -6.82 1.44 9.44
N ALA A 93 -8.06 1.85 9.21
CA ALA A 93 -9.14 1.86 10.17
C ALA A 93 -9.95 0.56 10.05
N LYS A 94 -9.65 -0.47 10.85
CA LYS A 94 -10.48 -1.68 10.88
C LYS A 94 -10.41 -2.38 12.23
N TYR A 95 -11.59 -2.79 12.71
CA TYR A 95 -11.76 -3.49 13.97
C TYR A 95 -11.14 -4.88 13.87
N ASP A 96 -10.19 -5.16 14.77
CA ASP A 96 -9.68 -6.49 15.09
C ASP A 96 -8.81 -7.18 14.02
N LEU A 97 -7.65 -6.59 13.72
CA LEU A 97 -6.62 -7.27 12.93
C LEU A 97 -5.39 -7.52 13.80
N LYS A 98 -5.27 -8.77 14.26
CA LYS A 98 -4.04 -9.39 14.79
C LYS A 98 -3.09 -9.85 13.67
N ASN A 99 -3.51 -9.73 12.42
CA ASN A 99 -2.79 -10.27 11.27
C ASN A 99 -1.73 -9.29 10.78
N ASP A 100 -0.53 -9.79 10.52
CA ASP A 100 0.55 -9.00 9.92
C ASP A 100 0.38 -8.80 8.41
N PHE A 101 -0.67 -9.41 7.83
CA PHE A 101 -1.00 -9.35 6.41
C PHE A 101 -2.50 -9.21 6.21
N ILE A 102 -2.89 -8.33 5.28
CA ILE A 102 -4.28 -8.03 4.95
C ILE A 102 -4.43 -7.90 3.44
N LEU A 103 -5.50 -8.49 2.92
CA LEU A 103 -6.01 -8.24 1.57
C LEU A 103 -7.22 -7.33 1.67
N LEU A 104 -7.13 -6.16 1.05
CA LEU A 104 -8.25 -5.24 0.90
C LEU A 104 -8.87 -5.42 -0.49
N THR A 105 -10.19 -5.42 -0.53
CA THR A 105 -10.92 -5.25 -1.80
C THR A 105 -11.02 -3.76 -2.12
N ASN A 106 -11.39 -3.40 -3.35
CA ASN A 106 -11.71 -2.00 -3.69
C ASN A 106 -12.82 -1.40 -2.82
N ASN A 107 -13.71 -2.24 -2.33
CA ASN A 107 -14.78 -1.81 -1.44
C ASN A 107 -14.28 -1.52 -0.03
N ASP A 108 -13.06 -1.90 0.34
CA ASP A 108 -12.49 -1.63 1.66
C ASP A 108 -11.47 -0.48 1.63
N THR A 109 -11.12 0.07 0.47
CA THR A 109 -10.00 1.02 0.35
C THR A 109 -10.27 2.37 1.01
N TYR A 110 -11.54 2.72 1.20
CA TYR A 110 -11.90 3.91 1.96
C TYR A 110 -11.46 3.87 3.43
N LEU A 111 -11.19 2.66 3.95
CA LEU A 111 -10.65 2.45 5.29
C LEU A 111 -9.13 2.62 5.34
N ALA A 112 -8.47 2.87 4.21
CA ALA A 112 -7.02 2.87 4.08
C ALA A 112 -6.52 4.22 3.56
N LEU A 113 -5.72 4.92 4.36
CA LEU A 113 -5.16 6.22 4.03
C LEU A 113 -3.64 6.10 3.81
N PRO A 114 -3.14 6.27 2.57
CA PRO A 114 -1.71 6.42 2.32
C PRO A 114 -1.19 7.74 2.93
N THR A 115 -0.30 7.67 3.90
CA THR A 115 0.19 8.85 4.65
C THR A 115 1.65 9.19 4.38
N TYR A 116 2.48 8.20 4.08
CA TYR A 116 3.88 8.42 3.70
C TYR A 116 4.28 7.59 2.49
N LEU A 117 5.21 8.13 1.70
CA LEU A 117 5.91 7.40 0.65
C LEU A 117 7.39 7.23 1.04
N ILE A 118 7.83 5.98 1.13
CA ILE A 118 9.21 5.59 1.28
C ILE A 118 9.72 5.20 -0.11
N VAL A 119 10.75 5.91 -0.57
CA VAL A 119 11.47 5.58 -1.81
C VAL A 119 12.87 5.14 -1.41
N TYR A 120 13.28 3.97 -1.85
CA TYR A 120 14.61 3.45 -1.57
C TYR A 120 15.14 2.63 -2.73
N GLN A 121 16.46 2.49 -2.78
CA GLN A 121 17.16 1.62 -3.70
C GLN A 121 17.97 0.64 -2.87
N ARG A 122 17.83 -0.66 -3.12
CA ARG A 122 18.75 -1.62 -2.52
C ARG A 122 20.13 -1.36 -3.09
N ARG A 123 21.12 -1.22 -2.21
CA ARG A 123 22.51 -1.36 -2.63
C ARG A 123 22.60 -2.76 -3.21
N ASN A 124 22.91 -2.86 -4.50
CA ASN A 124 23.51 -4.10 -4.97
C ASN A 124 24.83 -4.19 -4.18
N ASN A 125 25.09 -5.34 -3.54
CA ASN A 125 26.45 -5.65 -3.10
C ASN A 125 27.29 -5.74 -4.38
N PHE A 126 27.83 -4.61 -4.80
CA PHE A 126 28.99 -4.56 -5.65
C PHE A 126 30.16 -4.45 -4.68
N ASP A 127 30.84 -5.58 -4.49
CA ASP A 127 32.30 -5.58 -4.39
C ASP A 127 32.90 -4.74 -5.54
#